data_AF-I4W753-F1
#
_entry.id   AF-I4W753-F1
#
_cell.length_a   1.000
_cell.length_b   1.000
_cell.length_c   1.000
_cell.angle_alpha   90.00
_cell.angle_beta   90.00
_cell.angle_gamma   90.00
#
_symmetry.space_group_name_H-M   'P 1'
#
loop_
_entity.id
_entity.type
_entity.pdbx_description
1 polymer ?
#
loop_
_entity_poly.entity_id
_entity_poly.type
_entity_poly.pdbx_seq_one_letter_code
_entity_poly.pdbx_strand_id
1 'polypeptide(L)'
;MTSSRTTNSEEACDLRFGQVGMACVRVRRADAAALCEELERRVHSAPQLFARAAVVLDLSHFLDLPDDGTVDALLEAVRSAGMLPVGLAYGTSETEALAKRMGLPLIAKFRAAYEPANGGSVAPPAAA
;
A
#
# COMPACT_ATOMS: atom_id res chain seq x y z
N MET A 1 -19.08 -50.00 30.31
CA MET A 1 -18.30 -49.62 29.12
C MET A 1 -19.09 -48.57 28.36
N THR A 2 -18.77 -47.29 28.55
CA THR A 2 -19.25 -46.23 27.65
C THR A 2 -18.10 -45.23 27.54
N SER A 3 -17.28 -45.40 26.50
CA SER A 3 -16.25 -44.44 26.15
C SER A 3 -16.94 -43.24 25.51
N SER A 4 -17.05 -42.16 26.29
CA SER A 4 -17.39 -40.84 25.78
C SER A 4 -16.26 -40.38 24.86
N ARG A 5 -16.55 -40.29 23.57
CA ARG A 5 -15.61 -39.81 22.55
C ARG A 5 -15.61 -38.28 22.65
N THR A 6 -14.63 -37.71 23.36
CA THR A 6 -14.42 -36.26 23.40
C THR A 6 -13.96 -35.83 22.01
N THR A 7 -14.86 -35.22 21.23
CA THR A 7 -14.50 -34.56 19.97
C THR A 7 -13.73 -33.30 20.31
N ASN A 8 -12.40 -33.40 20.33
CA ASN A 8 -11.54 -32.22 20.37
C ASN A 8 -11.69 -31.52 19.02
N SER A 9 -12.61 -30.56 18.94
CA SER A 9 -12.75 -29.72 17.75
C SER A 9 -11.56 -28.77 17.73
N GLU A 10 -10.48 -29.17 17.06
CA GLU A 10 -9.35 -28.29 16.82
C GLU A 10 -9.83 -27.05 16.05
N GLU A 11 -9.44 -25.87 16.53
CA GLU A 11 -9.77 -24.59 15.88
C GLU A 11 -9.08 -24.51 14.51
N ALA A 12 -9.79 -23.98 13.50
CA ALA A 12 -9.29 -23.93 12.13
C ALA A 12 -8.27 -22.80 11.87
N CYS A 13 -8.25 -21.73 12.67
CA CYS A 13 -7.33 -20.60 12.50
C CYS A 13 -7.17 -19.72 13.75
N ASP A 14 -6.06 -18.99 13.79
CA ASP A 14 -5.80 -17.83 14.68
C ASP A 14 -5.85 -16.55 13.84
N LEU A 15 -6.49 -15.50 14.34
CA LEU A 15 -6.63 -14.21 13.65
C LEU A 15 -6.02 -13.09 14.49
N ARG A 16 -5.00 -12.41 13.93
CA ARG A 16 -4.30 -11.31 14.60
C ARG A 16 -4.17 -10.10 13.68
N PHE A 17 -4.12 -8.93 14.32
CA PHE A 17 -3.77 -7.66 13.68
C PHE A 17 -2.34 -7.27 14.05
N GLY A 18 -1.64 -6.66 13.11
CA GLY A 18 -0.27 -6.20 13.30
C GLY A 18 0.10 -5.08 12.34
N GLN A 19 1.11 -4.30 12.70
CA GLN A 19 1.69 -3.29 11.82
C GLN A 19 2.62 -3.97 10.82
N VAL A 20 2.45 -3.67 9.53
CA VAL A 20 3.29 -4.17 8.45
C VAL A 20 3.92 -3.03 7.67
N GLY A 21 5.19 -3.20 7.28
CA GLY A 21 5.88 -2.25 6.41
C GLY A 21 5.47 -2.48 4.95
N MET A 22 5.18 -1.41 4.24
CA MET A 22 4.73 -1.44 2.85
C MET A 22 5.38 -0.30 2.06
N ALA A 23 5.60 -0.52 0.77
CA ALA A 23 6.00 0.53 -0.15
C ALA A 23 4.77 1.36 -0.57
N CYS A 24 4.97 2.66 -0.75
CA CYS A 24 3.95 3.56 -1.29
C CYS A 24 4.43 4.11 -2.63
N VAL A 25 3.67 3.86 -3.70
CA VAL A 25 3.93 4.42 -5.02
C VAL A 25 2.90 5.51 -5.28
N ARG A 26 3.31 6.77 -5.09
CA ARG A 26 2.50 7.92 -5.47
C ARG A 26 2.63 8.20 -6.96
N VAL A 27 1.55 7.98 -7.68
CA VAL A 27 1.49 8.17 -9.12
C VAL A 27 1.30 9.66 -9.42
N ARG A 28 2.19 10.23 -10.24
CA ARG A 28 2.15 11.66 -10.60
C ARG A 28 1.57 11.92 -11.98
N ARG A 29 1.61 10.93 -12.86
CA ARG A 29 1.13 10.97 -14.24
C ARG A 29 0.43 9.65 -14.55
N ALA A 30 -0.68 9.70 -15.26
CA ALA A 30 -1.42 8.53 -15.71
C ALA A 30 -0.70 7.90 -16.92
N ASP A 31 0.50 7.37 -16.67
CA ASP A 31 1.43 6.87 -17.67
C ASP A 31 2.07 5.58 -17.15
N ALA A 32 1.45 4.45 -17.49
CA ALA A 32 1.86 3.13 -17.01
C ALA A 32 3.24 2.72 -17.52
N ALA A 33 3.60 3.10 -18.75
CA ALA A 33 4.91 2.77 -19.32
C ALA A 33 6.03 3.49 -18.57
N ALA A 34 5.89 4.81 -18.37
CA ALA A 34 6.88 5.57 -17.60
C ALA A 34 6.95 5.09 -16.14
N LEU A 35 5.81 4.73 -15.53
CA LEU A 35 5.80 4.16 -14.19
C LEU A 35 6.59 2.86 -14.12
N CYS A 36 6.36 1.93 -15.05
CA CYS A 36 7.06 0.65 -15.11
C CYS A 36 8.57 0.85 -15.20
N GLU A 37 9.02 1.67 -16.16
CA GLU A 37 10.44 1.96 -16.36
C GLU A 37 11.10 2.57 -15.10
N GLU A 38 10.41 3.46 -14.41
CA GLU A 38 10.90 4.09 -13.19
C GLU A 38 10.96 3.12 -12.00
N LEU A 39 10.00 2.19 -11.90
CA LEU A 39 9.98 1.16 -10.86
C LEU A 39 11.01 0.07 -11.12
N GLU A 40 11.17 -0.38 -12.37
CA GLU A 40 12.20 -1.33 -12.77
C GLU A 40 13.60 -0.84 -12.42
N ARG A 41 13.91 0.44 -12.71
CA ARG A 41 15.19 1.05 -12.30
C ARG A 41 15.41 1.01 -10.79
N ARG A 42 14.37 1.28 -9.99
CA ARG A 42 14.45 1.26 -8.52
C ARG A 42 14.64 -0.16 -7.99
N VAL A 43 13.87 -1.11 -8.52
CA VAL A 43 13.96 -2.53 -8.15
C VAL A 43 15.33 -3.09 -8.53
N HIS A 44 15.85 -2.76 -9.72
CA HIS A 44 17.19 -3.16 -10.13
C HIS A 44 18.28 -2.59 -9.22
N SER A 45 18.12 -1.35 -8.77
CA SER A 45 19.11 -0.67 -7.93
C SER A 45 19.11 -1.16 -6.47
N ALA A 46 17.99 -1.68 -5.97
CA ALA A 46 17.85 -2.19 -4.60
C ALA A 46 16.88 -3.39 -4.51
N PRO A 47 17.21 -4.55 -5.13
CA PRO A 47 16.30 -5.69 -5.21
C PRO A 47 15.92 -6.25 -3.84
N GLN A 48 16.83 -6.22 -2.87
CA GLN A 48 16.59 -6.65 -1.48
C GLN A 48 15.54 -5.81 -0.75
N LEU A 49 15.28 -4.58 -1.21
CA LEU A 49 14.27 -3.70 -0.64
C LEU A 49 12.94 -3.78 -1.40
N PHE A 50 13.00 -3.87 -2.73
CA PHE A 50 11.82 -3.66 -3.56
C PHE A 50 11.31 -4.91 -4.29
N ALA A 51 12.12 -5.95 -4.47
CA ALA A 51 11.65 -7.17 -5.11
C ALA A 51 10.52 -7.77 -4.27
N ARG A 52 9.35 -7.97 -4.91
CA ARG A 52 8.12 -8.45 -4.30
C ARG A 52 7.58 -7.60 -3.15
N ALA A 53 8.02 -6.35 -3.02
CA ALA A 53 7.50 -5.46 -1.98
C ALA A 53 5.98 -5.28 -2.14
N ALA A 54 5.25 -5.35 -1.02
CA ALA A 54 3.84 -5.00 -0.99
C ALA A 54 3.69 -3.48 -1.24
N VAL A 55 2.91 -3.11 -2.25
CA VAL A 55 2.76 -1.74 -2.73
C VAL A 55 1.32 -1.27 -2.51
N VAL A 56 1.19 -0.11 -1.88
CA VAL A 56 -0.01 0.73 -1.99
C VAL A 56 0.17 1.68 -3.16
N LEU A 57 -0.80 1.71 -4.07
CA LEU A 57 -0.85 2.72 -5.12
C LEU A 57 -1.57 3.97 -4.61
N ASP A 58 -0.88 5.11 -4.61
CA ASP A 58 -1.41 6.39 -4.15
C ASP A 58 -1.74 7.28 -5.36
N LEU A 59 -3.04 7.49 -5.59
CA LEU A 59 -3.60 8.29 -6.67
C LEU A 59 -3.90 9.75 -6.25
N SER A 60 -3.51 10.16 -5.04
CA SER A 60 -3.89 11.46 -4.47
C SER A 60 -3.28 12.69 -5.15
N HIS A 61 -2.40 12.51 -6.14
CA HIS A 61 -1.91 13.62 -6.96
C HIS A 61 -2.93 14.05 -8.03
N PHE A 62 -3.83 13.15 -8.43
CA PHE A 62 -4.84 13.48 -9.43
C PHE A 62 -6.00 14.26 -8.81
N LEU A 63 -6.47 15.30 -9.51
CA LEU A 63 -7.70 16.00 -9.15
C LEU A 63 -8.92 15.12 -9.44
N ASP A 64 -8.94 14.53 -10.63
CA ASP A 64 -9.93 13.55 -11.06
C ASP A 64 -9.26 12.18 -11.17
N LEU A 65 -9.93 11.13 -10.68
CA LEU A 65 -9.36 9.79 -10.77
C LEU A 65 -9.27 9.33 -12.23
N PRO A 66 -8.17 8.65 -12.62
CA PRO A 66 -8.12 7.94 -13.88
C PRO A 66 -9.24 6.89 -13.97
N ASP A 67 -9.64 6.56 -15.19
CA ASP A 67 -10.60 5.47 -15.42
C ASP A 67 -10.05 4.10 -15.00
N ASP A 68 -10.95 3.13 -14.85
CA ASP A 68 -10.62 1.78 -14.36
C ASP A 68 -9.53 1.11 -15.21
N GLY A 69 -9.56 1.27 -16.55
CA GLY A 69 -8.56 0.69 -17.44
C GLY A 69 -7.16 1.30 -17.28
N THR A 70 -7.11 2.61 -17.02
CA THR A 70 -5.87 3.31 -16.70
C THR A 70 -5.32 2.85 -15.35
N VAL A 71 -6.17 2.67 -14.34
CA VAL A 71 -5.76 2.17 -13.02
C VAL A 71 -5.25 0.72 -13.13
N ASP A 72 -5.91 -0.14 -13.91
CA ASP A 72 -5.45 -1.50 -14.21
C ASP A 72 -4.06 -1.50 -14.84
N ALA A 73 -3.83 -0.62 -15.82
CA ALA A 73 -2.52 -0.48 -16.46
C ALA A 73 -1.44 -0.03 -15.47
N LEU A 74 -1.75 0.89 -14.55
CA LEU A 74 -0.83 1.33 -13.50
C LEU A 74 -0.51 0.19 -12.52
N LEU A 75 -1.50 -0.62 -12.14
CA LEU A 75 -1.30 -1.80 -11.29
C LEU A 75 -0.44 -2.87 -11.99
N GLU A 76 -0.65 -3.06 -13.29
CA GLU A 76 0.15 -3.99 -14.09
C GLU A 76 1.61 -3.51 -14.26
N ALA A 77 1.83 -2.21 -14.39
CA ALA A 77 3.19 -1.64 -14.38
C ALA A 77 3.93 -1.94 -13.06
N VAL A 78 3.24 -1.87 -11.91
CA VAL A 78 3.82 -2.27 -10.61
C VAL A 78 4.19 -3.76 -10.59
N ARG A 79 3.32 -4.63 -11.12
CA ARG A 79 3.58 -6.08 -11.21
C ARG A 79 4.74 -6.39 -12.15
N SER A 80 4.78 -5.74 -13.31
CA SER A 80 5.83 -5.92 -14.32
C SER A 80 7.21 -5.53 -13.78
N ALA A 81 7.29 -4.50 -12.94
CA ALA A 81 8.52 -4.12 -12.24
C ALA A 81 8.94 -5.11 -11.13
N GLY A 82 8.16 -6.16 -10.85
CA GLY A 82 8.48 -7.19 -9.85
C GLY A 82 7.99 -6.88 -8.43
N MET A 83 7.15 -5.86 -8.25
CA MET A 83 6.52 -5.53 -6.96
C MET A 83 5.09 -6.11 -6.90
N LEU A 84 4.44 -6.05 -5.74
CA LEU A 84 3.11 -6.64 -5.51
C LEU A 84 2.11 -5.55 -5.09
N PRO A 85 1.25 -5.04 -5.99
CA PRO A 85 0.20 -4.11 -5.59
C PRO A 85 -0.83 -4.84 -4.72
N VAL A 86 -1.11 -4.29 -3.53
CA VAL A 86 -2.03 -4.91 -2.56
C VAL A 86 -3.15 -3.99 -2.09
N GLY A 87 -3.21 -2.74 -2.58
CA GLY A 87 -4.28 -1.82 -2.20
C GLY A 87 -4.11 -0.43 -2.80
N LEU A 88 -5.13 0.41 -2.60
CA LEU A 88 -5.11 1.83 -2.94
C LEU A 88 -5.00 2.67 -1.67
N ALA A 89 -4.30 3.79 -1.74
CA ALA A 89 -4.27 4.73 -0.63
C ALA A 89 -5.64 5.41 -0.48
N TYR A 90 -6.18 5.42 0.73
CA TYR A 90 -7.43 6.13 1.03
C TYR A 90 -7.28 7.64 0.77
N GLY A 91 -8.30 8.26 0.20
CA GLY A 91 -8.29 9.70 -0.09
C GLY A 91 -9.69 10.31 -0.09
N THR A 92 -10.56 9.79 -0.96
CA THR A 92 -11.93 10.29 -1.17
C THR A 92 -12.92 9.14 -1.36
N SER A 93 -14.22 9.45 -1.39
CA SER A 93 -15.28 8.47 -1.68
C SER A 93 -15.18 7.89 -3.09
N GLU A 94 -14.64 8.65 -4.06
CA GLU A 94 -14.38 8.17 -5.42
C GLU A 94 -13.28 7.10 -5.41
N THR A 95 -12.22 7.29 -4.62
CA THR A 95 -11.17 6.27 -4.46
C THR A 95 -11.71 5.02 -3.79
N GLU A 96 -12.63 5.17 -2.83
CA GLU A 96 -13.31 4.02 -2.22
C GLU A 96 -14.17 3.25 -3.24
N ALA A 97 -14.94 3.95 -4.06
CA ALA A 97 -15.74 3.33 -5.11
C ALA A 97 -14.86 2.60 -6.14
N LEU A 98 -13.74 3.21 -6.54
CA LEU A 98 -12.74 2.59 -7.40
C LEU A 98 -12.15 1.33 -6.76
N ALA A 99 -11.68 1.40 -5.51
CA ALA A 99 -11.11 0.25 -4.80
C ALA A 99 -12.09 -0.93 -4.74
N LYS A 100 -13.38 -0.66 -4.50
CA LYS A 100 -14.44 -1.67 -4.54
C LYS A 100 -14.60 -2.32 -5.92
N ARG A 101 -14.61 -1.53 -7.00
CA ARG A 101 -14.70 -2.06 -8.38
C ARG A 101 -13.49 -2.92 -8.74
N MET A 102 -12.30 -2.51 -8.30
CA MET A 102 -11.04 -3.20 -8.57
C MET A 102 -10.78 -4.39 -7.64
N GLY A 103 -11.63 -4.61 -6.62
CA GLY A 103 -11.43 -5.68 -5.63
C GLY A 103 -10.21 -5.48 -4.72
N LEU A 104 -9.81 -4.23 -4.47
CA LEU A 104 -8.64 -3.87 -3.69
C LEU A 104 -9.03 -3.25 -2.32
N PRO A 105 -8.26 -3.51 -1.25
CA PRO A 105 -8.48 -2.83 0.02
C PRO A 105 -8.01 -1.38 -0.05
N LEU A 106 -8.64 -0.54 0.78
CA LEU A 106 -8.16 0.80 1.07
C LEU A 106 -7.19 0.75 2.25
N ILE A 107 -6.01 1.33 2.05
CA ILE A 107 -5.00 1.46 3.09
C ILE A 107 -4.96 2.93 3.48
N ALA A 108 -5.09 3.22 4.78
CA ALA A 108 -4.95 4.58 5.28
C ALA A 108 -3.63 5.18 4.79
N LYS A 109 -3.63 6.47 4.43
CA LYS A 109 -2.40 7.13 3.96
C LYS A 109 -1.29 6.88 4.96
N PHE A 110 -0.10 6.54 4.46
CA PHE A 110 1.09 6.48 5.29
C PHE A 110 1.20 7.81 6.02
N ARG A 111 0.92 7.79 7.34
CA ARG A 111 1.36 8.88 8.19
C ARG A 111 2.87 8.79 8.13
N ALA A 112 3.51 9.77 7.49
CA ALA A 112 4.87 10.07 7.85
C ALA A 112 4.84 10.22 9.37
N ALA A 113 5.59 9.39 10.09
CA ALA A 113 5.77 9.56 11.52
C ALA A 113 6.61 10.83 11.74
N TYR A 114 6.04 12.00 11.44
CA TYR A 114 6.55 13.33 11.69
C TYR A 114 5.40 14.33 11.54
N GLU A 115 4.39 14.17 12.37
CA GLU A 115 3.72 15.33 12.96
C GLU A 115 4.06 15.27 14.45
N PRO A 116 4.73 16.30 15.02
CA PRO A 116 4.81 16.40 16.46
C PRO A 116 3.36 16.48 16.97
N ALA A 117 2.97 15.55 17.84
CA ALA A 117 1.79 15.74 18.66
C ALA A 117 2.05 17.00 19.51
N ASN A 118 1.28 18.05 19.25
CA ASN A 118 1.47 19.46 19.65
C ASN A 118 2.35 20.29 18.71
N GLY A 119 1.76 21.36 18.17
CA GLY A 119 2.43 22.46 17.47
C GLY A 119 3.38 23.26 18.37
N GLY A 120 4.35 22.59 18.99
CA GLY A 120 5.51 23.21 19.61
C GLY A 120 6.60 23.35 18.55
N SER A 121 6.86 24.59 18.12
CA SER A 121 8.07 24.94 17.39
C SER A 121 9.27 24.61 18.28
N VAL A 122 10.03 23.55 17.94
CA VAL A 122 11.33 23.30 18.54
C VAL A 122 12.31 24.26 17.87
N ALA A 123 12.62 25.35 18.56
CA ALA A 123 13.71 26.23 18.16
C ALA A 123 15.03 25.43 18.14
N PRO A 124 15.89 25.61 17.12
CA PRO A 124 17.18 24.93 17.07
C PRO A 124 18.06 25.38 18.25
N PRO A 125 18.90 24.48 18.82
CA PRO A 125 19.78 24.84 19.92
C PRO A 125 20.79 25.88 19.45
N ALA A 126 20.99 26.92 20.28
CA ALA A 126 22.02 27.91 20.07
C ALA A 126 23.41 27.24 20.12
N ALA A 127 24.25 27.55 19.13
CA ALA A 127 25.64 27.09 19.10
C ALA A 127 26.40 27.64 20.32
N ALA A 128 27.16 26.77 20.97
CA ALA A 128 28.09 27.10 22.06
C ALA A 128 29.42 27.64 21.49
#